data_AF-A0A8T4F7Q9-F1
#
_entry.id   AF-A0A8T4F7Q9-F1
#
_cell.length_a   1.000
_cell.length_b   1.000
_cell.length_c   1.000
_cell.angle_alpha   90.00
_cell.angle_beta   90.00
_cell.angle_gamma   90.00
#
_symmetry.space_group_name_H-M   'P 1'
#
loop_
_entity.id
_entity.type
_entity.pdbx_description
1 polymer ?
#
loop_
_entity_poly.entity_id
_entity_poly.type
_entity_poly.pdbx_seq_one_letter_code
_entity_poly.pdbx_strand_id
1 'polypeptide(L)' 'MPRDRRYPSDLTDAPWALIEPLSPAPNIGGRPEKHPRRDIVDAILYVVRIGCAWRQPPFDFPPWQTTY' A
#
# COMPACT_ATOMS: atom_id res chain seq x y z
N MET A 1 -2.98 -10.96 -2.56
CA MET A 1 -3.43 -10.97 -3.97
C MET A 1 -3.12 -9.61 -4.55
N PRO A 2 -2.45 -9.52 -5.72
CA PRO A 2 -2.24 -8.25 -6.39
C PRO A 2 -3.59 -7.66 -6.81
N ARG A 3 -3.74 -6.34 -6.67
CA ARG A 3 -4.93 -5.60 -7.11
C ARG A 3 -4.99 -5.50 -8.64
N ASP A 4 -6.21 -5.54 -9.17
CA ASP A 4 -6.47 -5.50 -10.62
C ASP A 4 -6.44 -4.07 -11.20
N ARG A 5 -6.57 -3.04 -10.34
CA ARG A 5 -6.66 -1.64 -10.75
C ARG A 5 -5.43 -0.84 -10.32
N ARG A 6 -4.96 0.01 -11.21
CA ARG A 6 -3.94 1.02 -10.93
C ARG A 6 -4.54 2.42 -10.91
N TYR A 7 -4.14 3.23 -9.94
CA TYR A 7 -4.49 4.62 -9.83
C TYR A 7 -3.35 5.53 -10.33
N PRO A 8 -3.64 6.76 -10.77
CA PRO A 8 -2.60 7.74 -11.11
C PRO A 8 -1.68 8.13 -9.94
N SER A 9 -2.07 7.82 -8.70
CA SER A 9 -1.26 8.01 -7.49
C SER A 9 -0.27 6.88 -7.22
N ASP A 10 -0.38 5.76 -7.93
CA ASP A 10 0.44 4.57 -7.68
C ASP A 10 1.88 4.78 -8.14
N LEU A 11 2.81 4.16 -7.40
CA LEU A 11 4.21 4.17 -7.77
C LEU A 11 4.45 3.28 -8.98
N THR A 12 5.30 3.74 -9.89
CA THR A 12 5.92 2.89 -10.91
C THR A 12 7.03 2.03 -10.30
N ASP A 13 7.53 1.06 -11.05
CA ASP A 13 8.51 0.10 -10.51
C ASP A 13 9.84 0.75 -10.13
N ALA A 14 10.25 1.80 -10.87
CA ALA A 14 11.47 2.56 -10.59
C ALA A 14 11.47 3.29 -9.23
N PRO A 15 10.48 4.15 -8.89
CA PRO A 15 10.40 4.76 -7.57
C PRO A 15 10.06 3.74 -6.48
N TRP A 16 9.31 2.67 -6.80
CA TRP A 16 9.09 1.58 -5.85
C TRP A 16 10.41 0.92 -5.43
N ALA A 17 11.34 0.68 -6.36
CA ALA A 17 12.64 0.09 -6.05
C ALA A 17 13.51 0.93 -5.10
N LEU A 18 13.23 2.24 -4.98
CA LEU A 18 13.90 3.11 -4.01
C LEU A 18 13.28 3.03 -2.61
N ILE A 19 11.97 2.73 -2.54
CA ILE A 19 11.19 2.70 -1.29
C ILE A 19 11.21 1.30 -0.66
N GLU A 20 11.15 0.25 -1.48
CA GLU A 20 11.13 -1.14 -1.04
C GLU A 20 12.22 -1.49 -0.01
N PRO A 21 13.49 -1.07 -0.17
CA PRO A 21 14.55 -1.36 0.79
C PRO A 21 14.37 -0.67 2.15
N LEU A 22 13.57 0.39 2.21
CA LEU A 22 13.26 1.11 3.45
C LEU A 22 12.13 0.44 4.24
N SER A 23 11.41 -0.50 3.62
CA SER A 23 10.36 -1.26 4.29
C SER A 23 10.98 -2.24 5.28
N PRO A 24 10.45 -2.36 6.52
CA PRO A 24 10.98 -3.28 7.51
C PRO A 24 11.01 -4.72 6.99
N ALA A 25 12.00 -5.52 7.41
CA ALA A 25 12.10 -6.91 6.96
C ALA A 25 10.80 -7.70 7.22
N PRO A 26 10.47 -8.70 6.39
CA PRO A 26 9.31 -9.57 6.62
C PRO A 26 9.36 -10.14 8.01
N ASN A 27 8.25 -10.07 8.73
CA ASN A 27 8.22 -10.52 10.12
C ASN A 27 8.41 -12.04 10.15
N ILE A 28 9.49 -12.52 10.78
CA ILE A 28 9.83 -13.96 10.87
C ILE A 28 8.92 -14.68 11.90
N GLY A 29 8.23 -13.92 12.76
CA GLY A 29 7.23 -14.42 13.69
C GLY A 29 6.00 -13.51 13.75
N GLY A 30 4.83 -14.10 14.04
CA GLY A 30 3.55 -13.38 14.17
C GLY A 30 2.60 -13.61 13.00
N ARG A 31 1.64 -12.68 12.82
CA ARG A 31 0.63 -12.79 11.76
C ARG A 31 1.27 -12.57 10.39
N PRO A 32 1.11 -13.49 9.43
CA PRO A 32 1.69 -13.34 8.10
C PRO A 32 1.11 -12.11 7.39
N GLU A 33 1.98 -11.42 6.64
CA GLU A 33 1.59 -10.32 5.75
C GLU A 33 0.62 -10.85 4.68
N LYS A 34 -0.62 -10.34 4.67
CA LYS A 34 -1.66 -10.76 3.71
C LYS A 34 -1.65 -9.92 2.43
N HIS A 35 -1.11 -8.70 2.50
CA HIS A 35 -1.14 -7.72 1.43
C HIS A 35 0.28 -7.36 1.00
N PRO A 36 0.54 -7.20 -0.30
CA PRO A 36 1.80 -6.67 -0.79
C PRO A 36 2.09 -5.30 -0.17
N ARG A 37 3.33 -5.05 0.25
CA ARG A 37 3.76 -3.77 0.84
C ARG A 37 3.52 -2.59 -0.10
N ARG A 38 3.69 -2.82 -1.40
CA ARG A 38 3.40 -1.83 -2.44
C ARG A 38 1.95 -1.35 -2.38
N ASP A 39 1.01 -2.26 -2.15
CA ASP A 39 -0.41 -1.90 -2.11
C ASP A 39 -0.75 -1.04 -0.88
N ILE A 40 -0.01 -1.23 0.22
CA ILE A 40 -0.13 -0.40 1.42
C ILE A 40 0.40 1.01 1.13
N VAL A 41 1.58 1.12 0.52
CA VAL A 41 2.17 2.42 0.18
C VAL A 41 1.33 3.16 -0.85
N ASP A 42 0.86 2.48 -1.90
CA ASP A 42 0.01 3.08 -2.93
C ASP A 42 -1.34 3.55 -2.34
N ALA A 43 -1.91 2.83 -1.38
CA ALA A 43 -3.10 3.27 -0.64
C ALA A 43 -2.84 4.54 0.19
N ILE A 44 -1.70 4.62 0.90
CA ILE A 44 -1.30 5.82 1.64
C ILE A 44 -1.13 7.01 0.69
N LEU A 45 -0.44 6.81 -0.44
CA LEU A 45 -0.22 7.85 -1.44
C LEU A 45 -1.51 8.31 -2.08
N TYR A 46 -2.45 7.39 -2.34
CA TYR A 46 -3.79 7.73 -2.82
C TYR A 46 -4.49 8.69 -1.85
N VAL A 47 -4.52 8.34 -0.56
CA VAL A 47 -5.16 9.18 0.46
C VAL A 47 -4.49 10.54 0.57
N VAL A 48 -3.16 10.60 0.60
CA VAL A 48 -2.39 11.85 0.71
C VAL A 48 -2.56 12.74 -0.52
N ARG A 49 -2.60 12.16 -1.73
CA ARG A 49 -2.65 12.94 -2.97
C ARG A 49 -4.06 13.41 -3.33
N ILE A 50 -5.08 12.61 -3.05
CA ILE A 50 -6.47 12.91 -3.41
C ILE A 50 -7.22 13.56 -2.25
N GLY A 51 -6.77 13.36 -1.01
CA GLY A 51 -7.36 13.97 0.18
C GLY A 51 -8.66 13.30 0.65
N CYS A 52 -8.83 12.00 0.41
CA CYS A 52 -10.00 11.27 0.89
C CYS A 52 -9.90 10.95 2.40
N ALA A 53 -11.03 10.66 3.04
CA ALA A 53 -11.01 10.23 4.43
C ALA A 53 -10.26 8.88 4.55
N TRP A 54 -9.39 8.76 5.56
CA TRP A 54 -8.54 7.59 5.79
C TRP A 54 -9.31 6.27 5.94
N ARG A 55 -10.58 6.35 6.37
CA ARG A 55 -11.48 5.19 6.56
C ARG A 55 -12.32 4.87 5.32
N GLN A 56 -12.13 5.63 4.23
CA GLN A 56 -12.87 5.48 2.99
C GLN A 56 -11.93 5.40 1.76
N PRO A 57 -10.82 4.63 1.81
CA PRO A 57 -10.11 4.32 0.58
C PRO A 57 -11.02 3.45 -0.33
N PRO A 58 -10.78 3.46 -1.65
CA PRO A 58 -11.37 2.49 -2.56
C PRO A 58 -11.26 1.04 -2.08
N PHE A 59 -12.27 0.22 -2.40
CA PHE A 59 -12.41 -1.15 -1.89
C PHE A 59 -11.36 -2.15 -2.39
N ASP A 60 -10.61 -1.79 -3.43
CA ASP A 60 -9.51 -2.55 -4.01
C ASP A 60 -8.18 -2.35 -3.28
N PHE A 61 -8.09 -1.36 -2.37
CA PHE A 61 -6.96 -1.23 -1.46
C PHE A 61 -7.08 -2.20 -0.26
N PRO A 62 -5.95 -2.51 0.41
CA PRO A 62 -5.98 -3.20 1.68
C PRO A 62 -6.93 -2.50 2.68
N PRO A 63 -7.53 -3.25 3.62
CA PRO A 63 -8.41 -2.65 4.63
C PRO A 63 -7.71 -1.48 5.32
N TRP A 64 -8.44 -0.38 5.56
CA TRP A 64 -7.88 0.85 6.13
C TRP A 64 -7.08 0.64 7.44
N GLN A 65 -7.39 -0.44 8.18
CA GLN A 65 -6.70 -0.88 9.40
C GLN A 65 -5.27 -1.39 9.16
N THR A 66 -4.95 -1.79 7.93
CA THR A 66 -3.64 -2.32 7.51
C THR A 66 -2.73 -1.22 6.97
N THR A 67 -3.31 -0.09 6.59
CA THR A 67 -2.61 1.10 6.10
C THR A 67 -2.18 2.09 7.19
N TYR A 68 -2.47 1.81 8.46
CA TYR A 68 -2.07 2.65 9.59
C TYR A 68 -0.61 2.41 9.99
#